data_AF-A0AAN5IC66-F1
#
_entry.id   AF-A0AAN5IC66-F1
#
_cell.length_a   1.000
_cell.length_b   1.000
_cell.length_c   1.000
_cell.angle_alpha   90.00
_cell.angle_beta   90.00
_cell.angle_gamma   90.00
#
_symmetry.space_group_name_H-M   'P 1'
#
loop_
_entity.id
_entity.type
_entity.pdbx_description
1 polymer ?
#
loop_
_entity_poly.entity_id
_entity_poly.type
_entity_poly.pdbx_seq_one_letter_code
_entity_poly.pdbx_strand_id
1 'polypeptide(L)' 'DDLIYPVGFAESMGAKMMAKKKYRIHVAAIVKAIKNKQEEVPYSRMDAKMEIFKWSKNDTQIADWKVDMVCEM' A
#
# COMPACT_ATOMS: atom_id res chain seq x y z
N ASP A 1 0.18 -12.97 -11.36
CA ASP A 1 0.24 -11.60 -10.84
C ASP A 1 1.00 -11.57 -9.54
N ASP A 2 2.13 -10.89 -9.53
CA ASP A 2 2.95 -10.75 -8.33
C ASP A 2 2.23 -9.83 -7.34
N LEU A 3 1.65 -10.41 -6.29
CA LEU A 3 0.94 -9.72 -5.21
C LEU A 3 1.90 -9.07 -4.20
N ILE A 4 2.94 -8.40 -4.70
CA ILE A 4 3.96 -7.75 -3.87
C ILE A 4 3.73 -6.24 -3.92
N TYR A 5 3.64 -5.62 -2.75
CA TYR A 5 3.33 -4.20 -2.59
C TYR A 5 4.39 -3.50 -1.72
N PRO A 6 4.59 -2.18 -1.88
CA PRO A 6 5.55 -1.41 -1.10
C PRO A 6 5.18 -1.33 0.38
N VAL A 7 6.18 -1.01 1.20
CA VAL A 7 5.98 -0.77 2.64
C VAL A 7 5.01 0.39 2.83
N GLY A 8 3.99 0.20 3.67
CA GLY A 8 2.92 1.20 3.88
C GLY A 8 1.68 1.00 3.02
N PHE A 9 1.73 0.18 1.97
CA PHE A 9 0.61 0.03 1.05
C PHE A 9 -0.66 -0.51 1.72
N ALA A 10 -0.57 -1.66 2.40
CA ALA A 10 -1.72 -2.30 3.05
C ALA A 10 -2.44 -1.35 4.03
N GLU A 11 -1.68 -0.65 4.88
CA GLU A 11 -2.22 0.26 5.89
C GLU A 11 -2.77 1.56 5.26
N SER A 12 -2.22 2.01 4.13
CA SER A 12 -2.78 3.13 3.37
C SER A 12 -4.15 2.80 2.75
N MET A 13 -4.36 1.55 2.36
CA MET A 13 -5.61 1.05 1.76
C MET A 13 -6.64 0.58 2.79
N GLY A 14 -6.35 0.66 4.09
CA GLY A 14 -7.21 0.12 5.15
C GLY A 14 -7.26 -1.41 5.18
N ALA A 15 -6.34 -2.10 4.49
CA ALA A 15 -6.25 -3.55 4.49
C ALA A 15 -5.64 -4.07 5.79
N LYS A 16 -6.09 -5.24 6.25
CA LYS A 16 -5.59 -5.87 7.47
C LYS A 16 -4.17 -6.40 7.26
N MET A 17 -3.21 -5.89 8.02
CA MET A 17 -1.81 -6.35 7.99
C MET A 17 -1.52 -7.33 9.13
N MET A 18 -1.07 -8.54 8.79
CA MET A 18 -0.56 -9.52 9.75
C MET A 18 0.98 -9.47 9.77
N ALA A 19 1.54 -8.72 10.71
CA ALA A 19 2.98 -8.60 10.88
C ALA A 19 3.37 -8.43 12.34
N LYS A 20 4.67 -8.60 12.65
CA LYS A 20 5.22 -8.40 14.00
C LYS A 20 4.89 -7.00 14.50
N LYS A 21 4.59 -6.85 15.80
CA LYS A 21 4.20 -5.56 16.43
C LYS A 21 5.18 -4.43 16.10
N LYS A 22 6.49 -4.70 16.17
CA LYS A 22 7.55 -3.72 15.84
C LYS A 22 7.44 -3.21 14.40
N TYR A 23 7.20 -4.11 13.45
CA TYR A 23 7.04 -3.75 12.04
C TYR A 23 5.78 -2.91 11.81
N ARG A 24 4.66 -3.23 12.47
CA ARG A 24 3.43 -2.43 12.35
C ARG A 24 3.61 -0.99 12.85
N ILE A 25 4.36 -0.79 13.93
CA ILE A 25 4.67 0.57 14.43
C ILE A 25 5.51 1.35 13.41
N HIS A 26 6.50 0.68 12.80
CA HIS A 26 7.33 1.26 11.75
C HIS A 26 6.50 1.68 10.53
N VAL A 27 5.64 0.79 10.05
CA VAL A 27 4.72 1.07 8.92
C VAL A 27 3.78 2.24 9.24
N ALA A 28 3.22 2.30 10.45
CA ALA A 28 2.35 3.41 10.86
C ALA A 28 3.05 4.78 10.79
N ALA A 29 4.34 4.84 11.14
CA ALA A 29 5.14 6.07 11.03
C ALA A 29 5.34 6.49 9.56
N ILE A 30 5.65 5.53 8.69
CA ILE A 30 5.77 5.75 7.24
C ILE A 30 4.45 6.24 6.66
N VAL A 31 3.33 5.57 6.96
CA VAL A 31 2.00 5.96 6.46
C VAL A 31 1.61 7.35 6.92
N LYS A 32 1.92 7.70 8.18
CA LYS A 32 1.69 9.05 8.71
C LYS A 32 2.51 10.10 7.95
N ALA A 33 3.78 9.83 7.67
CA ALA A 33 4.63 10.74 6.90
C ALA A 33 4.13 10.95 5.46
N ILE A 34 3.72 9.86 4.80
CA ILE A 34 3.14 9.91 3.45
C ILE A 34 1.83 10.72 3.44
N LYS A 35 0.92 10.47 4.39
CA LYS A 35 -0.36 11.21 4.50
C LYS A 35 -0.13 12.70 4.75
N ASN A 36 0.89 13.04 5.52
CA ASN A 36 1.27 14.42 5.82
C ASN A 36 2.09 15.10 4.71
N LYS A 37 2.36 14.41 3.59
CA LYS A 37 3.21 14.91 2.49
C LYS A 37 4.58 15.40 2.97
N GLN A 38 5.16 14.71 3.95
CA GLN A 38 6.52 15.02 4.41
C GLN A 38 7.52 14.67 3.32
N GLU A 39 8.52 15.54 3.13
CA GLU A 39 9.58 15.34 2.14
C GLU A 39 10.46 14.14 2.50
N GLU A 40 10.73 13.95 3.80
CA GLU A 40 11.51 12.84 4.31
C GLU A 40 10.62 11.80 5.00
N VAL A 41 10.33 10.71 4.28
CA VAL A 41 9.60 9.55 4.82
C VAL A 41 10.58 8.62 5.52
N PRO A 42 10.32 8.14 6.75
CA PRO A 42 11.26 7.38 7.58
C PRO A 42 11.38 5.91 7.13
N TYR A 43 11.72 5.68 5.87
CA TYR A 43 12.02 4.36 5.35
C TYR A 43 13.35 3.84 5.92
N SER A 44 13.35 2.57 6.30
CA SER A 44 14.58 1.84 6.58
C SER A 44 15.34 1.55 5.28
N ARG A 45 16.65 1.29 5.39
CA ARG A 45 17.48 0.90 4.23
C ARG A 45 16.95 -0.33 3.50
N MET A 46 16.25 -1.23 4.22
CA MET A 46 15.75 -2.49 3.68
C MET A 46 14.29 -2.38 3.22
N ASP A 47 13.66 -1.21 3.33
CA ASP A 47 12.27 -1.03 2.95
C ASP A 47 12.14 -0.87 1.44
N ALA A 48 11.24 -1.66 0.84
CA ALA A 48 10.86 -1.50 -0.54
C ALA A 48 9.95 -0.27 -0.69
N LYS A 49 10.49 0.79 -1.27
CA LYS A 49 9.78 2.05 -1.56
C LYS A 49 8.84 1.90 -2.76
N MET A 50 7.84 2.77 -2.84
CA MET A 50 6.83 2.77 -3.90
C MET A 50 7.43 2.88 -5.31
N GLU A 51 8.53 3.63 -5.46
CA GLU A 51 9.25 3.86 -6.73
C GLU A 51 9.79 2.59 -7.39
N ILE A 52 10.02 1.53 -6.62
CA ILE A 52 10.60 0.27 -7.11
C ILE A 52 9.53 -0.60 -7.79
N PHE A 53 8.26 -0.35 -7.51
CA PHE A 53 7.16 -1.15 -8.02
C PHE A 53 6.67 -0.58 -9.35
N LYS A 54 6.59 -1.44 -10.38
CA LYS A 54 5.95 -1.09 -11.66
C LYS A 54 4.45 -1.25 -11.52
N TRP A 55 3.73 -0.14 -11.43
CA TRP A 55 2.27 -0.13 -11.49
C TRP A 55 1.86 0.13 -12.93
N SER A 56 1.25 -0.86 -13.58
CA SER A 56 0.47 -0.55 -14.78
C SER A 56 -0.74 0.24 -14.31
N LYS A 57 -0.76 1.55 -14.58
CA LYS A 57 -2.02 2.29 -14.61
C LYS A 57 -2.83 1.68 -15.75
N ASN A 58 -3.72 0.76 -15.41
CA ASN A 58 -4.77 0.41 -16.34
C ASN A 58 -5.72 1.62 -16.38
N ASP A 59 -5.49 2.50 -17.36
CA ASP A 59 -6.35 3.66 -17.67
C ASP A 59 -7.70 3.23 -18.28
N THR A 60 -8.01 1.93 -18.31
CA THR A 60 -9.34 1.44 -18.66
C THR A 60 -10.32 1.93 -17.61
N GLN A 61 -11.41 2.59 -18.07
CA GLN A 61 -12.57 2.97 -17.27
C GLN A 61 -12.82 1.92 -16.20
N ILE A 62 -12.48 2.26 -14.96
CA ILE A 62 -12.72 1.41 -13.80
C ILE A 62 -14.24 1.36 -13.70
N ALA A 63 -14.83 0.25 -14.13
CA ALA A 63 -16.20 -0.07 -13.77
C ALA A 63 -16.28 0.09 -12.24
N ASP A 64 -17.29 0.81 -11.77
CA ASP A 64 -17.40 1.24 -10.37
C ASP A 64 -17.83 0.05 -9.50
N TRP A 65 -16.89 -0.89 -9.33
CA TRP A 65 -17.06 -2.11 -8.54
C TRP A 65 -17.16 -1.73 -7.07
N LYS A 66 -18.30 -2.06 -6.48
CA LYS A 66 -18.51 -1.91 -5.04
C LYS A 66 -18.22 -3.22 -4.35
N VAL A 67 -17.71 -3.13 -3.13
CA VAL A 67 -17.58 -4.29 -2.23
C VAL A 67 -18.94 -5.00 -2.17
N ASP A 68 -18.92 -6.34 -2.23
CA ASP A 68 -20.09 -7.23 -2.22
C ASP A 68 -20.91 -7.33 -3.52
N MET A 69 -20.46 -6.73 -4.62
CA MET A 69 -21.02 -7.06 -5.94
C MET A 69 -20.74 -8.53 -6.29
N VAL A 70 -21.75 -9.22 -6.81
CA VAL A 70 -21.63 -10.61 -7.28
C VAL A 70 -21.36 -10.60 -8.78
N CYS A 71 -20.37 -11.35 -9.22
CA CYS A 71 -20.08 -11.65 -10.62
C CYS A 71 -19.83 -13.14 -10.81
N GLU A 72 -19.95 -13.61 -12.05
CA GLU A 72 -19.44 -14.92 -12.44
C GLU A 72 -17.92 -14.78 -12.68
N MET A 73 -17.14 -15.68 -12.08
CA MET A 73 -15.66 -15.67 -12.09
C MET A 73 -15.10 -16.88 -12.81
#